data_AF-A0A0J1GDQ2-F1
#
_entry.id   AF-A0A0J1GDQ2-F1
#
_cell.length_a   1.000
_cell.length_b   1.000
_cell.length_c   1.000
_cell.angle_alpha   90.00
_cell.angle_beta   90.00
_cell.angle_gamma   90.00
#
_symmetry.space_group_name_H-M   'P 1'
#
loop_
_entity.id
_entity.type
_entity.pdbx_description
1 polymer ?
#
loop_
_entity_poly.entity_id
_entity_poly.type
_entity_poly.pdbx_seq_one_letter_code
_entity_poly.pdbx_strand_id
1 'polypeptide(L)'
;MGGRRLFFAALGFCAAASASAADECPLRAPEPLLRPGAYAAQTLSRQDGNEMQETAQLRPGLRIAIRQSSCVDAVTTSLTLQLPRDRRHERTDDEWIDLARAEIGKLRTAAPPGRLSGVGEFLGKAHGLAPRRGERAICRDGTAPASGECSWDSLGGYIFSVRRMRDTTVVSVTEYISA
;
A
#
# COMPACT_ATOMS: atom_id res chain seq x y z
N MET A 1 -7.44 -35.25 69.84
CA MET A 1 -6.07 -34.93 69.40
C MET A 1 -5.99 -35.28 67.93
N GLY A 2 -6.16 -34.31 67.03
CA GLY A 2 -5.05 -33.56 66.42
C GLY A 2 -4.64 -34.31 65.15
N GLY A 3 -4.93 -33.88 63.93
CA GLY A 3 -4.98 -32.52 63.40
C GLY A 3 -3.84 -32.41 62.39
N ARG A 4 -4.17 -32.21 61.10
CA ARG A 4 -3.36 -31.42 60.15
C ARG A 4 -4.08 -31.30 58.81
N ARG A 5 -4.63 -30.10 58.62
CA ARG A 5 -5.20 -29.61 57.37
C ARG A 5 -4.03 -29.26 56.44
N LEU A 6 -4.02 -29.78 55.22
CA LEU A 6 -3.13 -29.30 54.16
C LEU A 6 -3.84 -28.14 53.46
N PHE A 7 -3.25 -26.95 53.59
CA PHE A 7 -3.57 -25.75 52.82
C PHE A 7 -3.07 -25.95 51.39
N PHE A 8 -3.98 -26.00 50.42
CA PHE A 8 -3.64 -25.74 49.02
C PHE A 8 -3.84 -24.25 48.77
N ALA A 9 -2.73 -23.52 48.65
CA ALA A 9 -2.71 -22.14 48.17
C ALA A 9 -2.93 -22.15 46.65
N ALA A 10 -4.13 -21.78 46.21
CA ALA A 10 -4.42 -21.52 44.80
C ALA A 10 -3.97 -20.09 44.46
N LEU A 11 -2.74 -19.97 43.94
CA LEU A 11 -2.30 -18.77 43.22
C LEU A 11 -2.86 -18.83 41.79
N GLY A 12 -4.14 -18.45 41.67
CA GLY A 12 -4.82 -18.30 40.39
C GLY A 12 -4.53 -16.92 39.79
N PHE A 13 -3.65 -16.92 38.79
CA PHE A 13 -3.32 -15.86 37.85
C PHE A 13 -4.32 -14.70 37.75
N CYS A 14 -3.86 -13.47 37.99
CA CYS A 14 -4.48 -12.27 37.46
C CYS A 14 -4.59 -12.41 35.94
N ALA A 15 -5.82 -12.55 35.43
CA ALA A 15 -6.13 -12.28 34.05
C ALA A 15 -5.94 -10.77 33.84
N ALA A 16 -4.76 -10.37 33.38
CA ALA A 16 -4.57 -9.08 32.75
C ALA A 16 -5.41 -9.10 31.47
N ALA A 17 -6.65 -8.63 31.57
CA ALA A 17 -7.40 -8.20 30.41
C ALA A 17 -6.56 -7.11 29.75
N SER A 18 -5.84 -7.50 28.70
CA SER A 18 -5.24 -6.56 27.77
C SER A 18 -6.42 -5.90 27.09
N ALA A 19 -6.89 -4.79 27.66
CA ALA A 19 -7.65 -3.81 26.93
C ALA A 19 -6.69 -3.32 25.83
N SER A 20 -6.77 -3.95 24.67
CA SER A 20 -6.19 -3.40 23.46
C SER A 20 -6.86 -2.06 23.28
N ALA A 21 -6.14 -0.99 23.65
CA ALA A 21 -6.46 0.35 23.23
C ALA A 21 -6.59 0.28 21.70
N ALA A 22 -7.83 0.38 21.24
CA ALA A 22 -8.11 0.72 19.86
C ALA A 22 -7.63 2.18 19.73
N ASP A 23 -6.33 2.37 19.46
CA ASP A 23 -5.85 3.67 19.03
C ASP A 23 -6.48 3.96 17.68
N GLU A 24 -7.37 4.93 17.74
CA GLU A 24 -8.32 5.36 16.73
C GLU A 24 -7.57 5.91 15.52
N CYS A 25 -7.59 5.17 14.41
CA CYS A 25 -7.57 5.81 13.10
C CYS A 25 -9.04 5.88 12.61
N PRO A 26 -9.55 6.92 11.89
CA PRO A 26 -8.92 8.16 11.44
C PRO A 26 -9.75 9.43 11.75
N LEU A 27 -9.16 10.60 11.48
CA LEU A 27 -9.82 11.91 11.38
C LEU A 27 -10.72 12.08 10.12
N ARG A 28 -10.53 11.28 9.06
CA ARG A 28 -11.44 11.17 7.89
C ARG A 28 -11.16 9.87 7.11
N ALA A 29 -12.21 9.15 6.72
CA ALA A 29 -12.08 7.90 5.96
C ALA A 29 -11.55 8.14 4.53
N PRO A 30 -10.76 7.20 3.97
CA PRO A 30 -10.27 7.31 2.59
C PRO A 30 -11.42 7.33 1.56
N GLU A 31 -11.26 8.16 0.54
CA GLU A 31 -12.21 8.33 -0.55
C GLU A 31 -11.81 7.51 -1.79
N PRO A 32 -12.78 6.94 -2.54
CA PRO A 32 -12.53 6.20 -3.76
C PRO A 32 -11.72 7.01 -4.79
N LEU A 33 -10.65 6.43 -5.30
CA LEU A 33 -9.82 7.03 -6.33
C LEU A 33 -10.45 6.85 -7.72
N LEU A 34 -11.01 5.68 -8.02
CA LEU A 34 -11.59 5.39 -9.34
C LEU A 34 -12.97 6.03 -9.48
N ARG A 35 -13.28 6.49 -10.69
CA ARG A 35 -14.63 6.95 -11.00
C ARG A 35 -15.63 5.79 -10.92
N PRO A 36 -16.77 5.93 -10.22
CA PRO A 36 -17.77 4.86 -10.12
C PRO A 36 -18.25 4.40 -11.50
N GLY A 37 -18.27 3.08 -11.72
CA GLY A 37 -18.75 2.47 -12.96
C GLY A 37 -17.88 2.72 -14.19
N ALA A 38 -16.68 3.29 -14.03
CA ALA A 38 -15.80 3.53 -15.17
C ALA A 38 -15.22 2.24 -15.74
N TYR A 39 -15.04 1.19 -14.93
CA TYR A 39 -14.34 -0.02 -15.33
C TYR A 39 -15.18 -1.29 -15.16
N ALA A 40 -14.85 -2.31 -15.95
CA ALA A 40 -15.44 -3.63 -15.80
C ALA A 40 -14.96 -4.29 -14.50
N ALA A 41 -15.83 -5.11 -13.89
CA ALA A 41 -15.55 -5.84 -12.65
C ALA A 41 -14.99 -4.94 -11.53
N GLN A 42 -15.43 -3.67 -11.48
CA GLN A 42 -15.02 -2.73 -10.44
C GLN A 42 -15.69 -3.09 -9.11
N THR A 43 -14.89 -3.20 -8.05
CA THR A 43 -15.35 -3.45 -6.68
C THR A 43 -14.74 -2.44 -5.73
N LEU A 44 -15.45 -2.18 -4.63
CA LEU A 44 -15.03 -1.31 -3.54
C LEU A 44 -15.34 -2.03 -2.23
N SER A 45 -14.34 -2.19 -1.37
CA SER A 45 -14.49 -2.70 0.00
C SER A 45 -13.86 -1.73 0.99
N ARG A 46 -14.52 -1.51 2.12
CA ARG A 46 -14.01 -0.72 3.24
C ARG A 46 -13.76 -1.65 4.41
N GLN A 47 -12.60 -1.49 5.07
CA GLN A 47 -12.21 -2.26 6.25
C GLN A 47 -11.92 -1.29 7.39
N ASP A 48 -12.52 -1.56 8.55
CA ASP A 48 -12.21 -0.93 9.84
C ASP A 48 -12.16 0.62 9.84
N GLY A 49 -12.90 1.28 8.94
CA GLY A 49 -13.00 2.74 8.81
C GLY A 49 -11.80 3.45 8.19
N ASN A 50 -10.60 2.85 8.32
CA ASN A 50 -9.31 3.41 7.90
C ASN A 50 -8.81 2.94 6.58
N GLU A 51 -9.27 1.76 6.19
CA GLU A 51 -8.77 1.08 5.03
C GLU A 51 -9.85 0.99 3.97
N MET A 52 -9.41 1.14 2.74
CA MET A 52 -10.26 0.97 1.59
C MET A 52 -9.47 0.25 0.51
N GLN A 53 -10.13 -0.68 -0.15
CA GLN A 53 -9.60 -1.35 -1.32
C GLN A 53 -10.58 -1.23 -2.47
N GLU A 54 -10.07 -0.74 -3.60
CA GLU A 54 -10.76 -0.77 -4.89
C GLU A 54 -10.07 -1.77 -5.80
N THR A 55 -10.85 -2.52 -6.57
CA THR A 55 -10.27 -3.32 -7.67
C THR A 55 -11.04 -3.07 -8.95
N ALA A 56 -10.36 -3.19 -10.09
CA ALA A 56 -11.00 -3.03 -11.41
C ALA A 56 -10.23 -3.76 -12.50
N GLN A 57 -10.93 -4.13 -13.58
CA GLN A 57 -10.31 -4.60 -14.82
C GLN A 57 -10.04 -3.39 -15.73
N LEU A 58 -8.77 -3.11 -16.02
CA LEU A 58 -8.38 -1.99 -16.90
C LEU A 58 -8.55 -2.36 -18.38
N ARG A 59 -8.12 -3.57 -18.74
CA ARG A 59 -8.24 -4.19 -20.07
C ARG A 59 -8.04 -5.71 -19.94
N PRO A 60 -8.35 -6.55 -20.95
CA PRO A 60 -8.17 -8.01 -20.84
C PRO A 60 -6.76 -8.38 -20.35
N GLY A 61 -6.69 -9.18 -19.28
CA GLY A 61 -5.42 -9.59 -18.66
C GLY A 61 -4.73 -8.54 -17.78
N LEU A 62 -5.29 -7.34 -17.59
CA LEU A 62 -4.74 -6.32 -16.71
C LEU A 62 -5.76 -5.84 -15.68
N ARG A 63 -5.46 -6.08 -14.41
CA ARG A 63 -6.26 -5.61 -13.26
C ARG A 63 -5.49 -4.58 -12.46
N ILE A 64 -6.21 -3.69 -11.79
CA ILE A 64 -5.68 -2.82 -10.77
C ILE A 64 -6.32 -3.16 -9.42
N ALA A 65 -5.52 -3.10 -8.36
CA ALA A 65 -5.96 -3.04 -6.98
C ALA A 65 -5.38 -1.76 -6.36
N ILE A 66 -6.22 -0.96 -5.73
CA ILE A 66 -5.85 0.29 -5.07
C ILE A 66 -6.17 0.10 -3.60
N ARG A 67 -5.15 0.09 -2.75
CA ARG A 67 -5.33 0.03 -1.29
C ARG A 67 -4.96 1.38 -0.70
N GLN A 68 -5.86 1.94 0.08
CA GLN A 68 -5.65 3.17 0.81
C GLN A 68 -5.79 2.89 2.30
N SER A 69 -4.87 3.43 3.08
CA SER A 69 -4.95 3.47 4.53
C SER A 69 -4.72 4.91 4.97
N SER A 70 -5.54 5.39 5.91
CA SER A 70 -5.42 6.73 6.48
C SER A 70 -5.39 6.63 8.00
N CYS A 71 -4.38 7.24 8.60
CA CYS A 71 -4.20 7.43 10.03
C CYS A 71 -3.83 8.89 10.30
N VAL A 72 -3.78 9.28 11.58
CA VAL A 72 -3.50 10.66 11.99
C VAL A 72 -2.11 11.12 11.54
N ASP A 73 -1.14 10.22 11.55
CA ASP A 73 0.27 10.45 11.28
C ASP A 73 0.70 10.04 9.87
N ALA A 74 -0.12 9.27 9.16
CA ALA A 74 0.25 8.72 7.86
C ALA A 74 -0.95 8.42 6.95
N VAL A 75 -0.77 8.66 5.65
CA VAL A 75 -1.65 8.20 4.58
C VAL A 75 -0.83 7.38 3.59
N THR A 76 -1.29 6.17 3.31
CA THR A 76 -0.67 5.29 2.29
C THR A 76 -1.66 5.03 1.17
N THR A 77 -1.21 5.16 -0.07
CA THR A 77 -1.95 4.76 -1.27
C THR A 77 -1.07 3.83 -2.11
N SER A 78 -1.47 2.57 -2.25
CA SER A 78 -0.78 1.60 -3.08
C SER A 78 -1.60 1.28 -4.33
N LEU A 79 -1.04 1.58 -5.50
CA LEU A 79 -1.59 1.23 -6.80
C LEU A 79 -0.86 -0.02 -7.31
N THR A 80 -1.60 -1.12 -7.45
CA THR A 80 -1.03 -2.42 -7.80
C THR A 80 -1.63 -2.93 -9.10
N LEU A 81 -0.82 -3.05 -10.13
CA LEU A 81 -1.18 -3.68 -11.40
C LEU A 81 -0.89 -5.18 -11.33
N GLN A 82 -1.88 -5.99 -11.69
CA GLN A 82 -1.80 -7.43 -11.73
C GLN A 82 -2.07 -7.93 -13.13
N LEU A 83 -1.15 -8.75 -13.64
CA LEU A 83 -1.14 -9.19 -15.03
C LEU A 83 -0.52 -10.58 -15.14
N PRO A 84 -0.94 -11.42 -16.12
CA PRO A 84 -0.35 -12.73 -16.34
C PRO A 84 1.16 -12.64 -16.52
N ARG A 85 1.88 -13.59 -15.94
CA ARG A 85 3.32 -13.69 -16.14
C ARG A 85 3.59 -14.24 -17.53
N ASP A 86 4.22 -13.43 -18.38
CA ASP A 86 4.82 -13.90 -19.62
C ASP A 86 6.20 -14.51 -19.30
N ARG A 87 6.33 -15.83 -19.46
CA ARG A 87 7.59 -16.54 -19.24
C ARG A 87 8.51 -16.54 -20.45
N ARG A 88 8.00 -16.14 -21.62
CA ARG A 88 8.77 -16.11 -22.87
C ARG A 88 9.44 -14.77 -23.08
N HIS A 89 8.90 -13.71 -22.49
CA HIS A 89 9.44 -12.37 -22.55
C HIS A 89 9.39 -11.72 -21.17
N GLU A 90 10.50 -11.81 -20.43
CA GLU A 90 10.62 -11.14 -19.14
C GLU A 90 10.98 -9.67 -19.37
N ARG A 91 10.04 -8.79 -19.03
CA ARG A 91 10.27 -7.34 -19.00
C ARG A 91 11.31 -6.97 -17.93
N THR A 92 12.17 -6.04 -18.31
CA THR A 92 13.06 -5.26 -17.45
C THR A 92 12.25 -4.38 -16.50
N ASP A 93 12.89 -3.92 -15.42
CA ASP A 93 12.22 -3.01 -14.47
C ASP A 93 11.83 -1.68 -15.11
N ASP A 94 12.62 -1.18 -16.08
CA ASP A 94 12.30 0.05 -16.82
C ASP A 94 11.04 -0.12 -17.68
N GLU A 95 10.89 -1.25 -18.36
CA GLU A 95 9.66 -1.56 -19.10
C GLU A 95 8.44 -1.71 -18.16
N TRP A 96 8.65 -2.17 -16.93
CA TRP A 96 7.58 -2.19 -15.91
C TRP A 96 7.22 -0.80 -15.40
N ILE A 97 8.21 0.09 -15.24
CA ILE A 97 8.00 1.49 -14.88
C ILE A 97 7.18 2.19 -15.98
N ASP A 98 7.57 2.01 -17.25
CA ASP A 98 6.85 2.58 -18.39
C ASP A 98 5.41 2.09 -18.47
N LEU A 99 5.20 0.79 -18.27
CA LEU A 99 3.86 0.22 -18.20
C LEU A 99 3.05 0.82 -17.05
N ALA A 100 3.63 0.89 -15.84
CA ALA A 100 2.97 1.48 -14.69
C ALA A 100 2.58 2.94 -14.95
N ARG A 101 3.49 3.73 -15.50
CA ARG A 101 3.27 5.14 -15.84
C ARG A 101 2.15 5.30 -16.86
N ALA A 102 2.16 4.49 -17.92
CA ALA A 102 1.16 4.55 -18.98
C ALA A 102 -0.24 4.13 -18.50
N GLU A 103 -0.36 3.09 -17.67
CA GLU A 103 -1.65 2.59 -17.18
C GLU A 103 -2.22 3.48 -16.06
N ILE A 104 -1.38 3.89 -15.10
CA ILE A 104 -1.80 4.78 -14.00
C ILE A 104 -2.16 6.17 -14.55
N GLY A 105 -1.39 6.70 -15.50
CA GLY A 105 -1.66 8.01 -16.12
C GLY A 105 -2.96 8.08 -16.92
N LYS A 106 -3.56 6.94 -17.27
CA LYS A 106 -4.83 6.84 -18.00
C LYS A 106 -6.03 6.56 -17.09
N LEU A 107 -5.81 6.47 -15.77
CA LEU A 107 -6.90 6.16 -14.86
C LEU A 107 -7.95 7.29 -14.86
N ARG A 108 -9.19 6.92 -15.17
CA ARG A 108 -10.40 7.71 -14.93
C ARG A 108 -10.69 7.77 -13.43
N THR A 109 -10.31 8.87 -12.80
CA THR A 109 -10.48 9.10 -11.36
C THR A 109 -11.75 9.89 -11.04
N ALA A 110 -12.22 9.76 -9.79
CA ALA A 110 -13.18 10.66 -9.15
C ALA A 110 -12.48 11.80 -8.39
N ALA A 111 -11.20 11.63 -8.04
CA ALA A 111 -10.38 12.62 -7.34
C ALA A 111 -10.11 13.88 -8.19
N PRO A 112 -9.76 15.02 -7.55
CA PRO A 112 -9.39 16.24 -8.26
C PRO A 112 -8.30 16.02 -9.32
N PRO A 113 -8.31 16.82 -10.42
CA PRO A 113 -7.24 16.80 -11.40
C PRO A 113 -5.87 16.89 -10.74
N GLY A 114 -4.94 16.04 -11.16
CA GLY A 114 -3.58 16.02 -10.61
C GLY A 114 -3.38 15.18 -9.34
N ARG A 115 -4.39 14.49 -8.79
CA ARG A 115 -4.20 13.59 -7.61
C ARG A 115 -3.07 12.57 -7.79
N LEU A 116 -2.85 12.10 -9.02
CA LEU A 116 -1.81 11.12 -9.38
C LEU A 116 -0.58 11.77 -10.05
N SER A 117 -0.46 13.10 -10.05
CA SER A 117 0.69 13.81 -10.65
C SER A 117 2.01 13.39 -10.01
N GLY A 118 2.10 13.41 -8.67
CA GLY A 118 3.30 12.98 -7.94
C GLY A 118 3.71 11.54 -8.23
N VAL A 119 2.74 10.63 -8.39
CA VAL A 119 3.01 9.24 -8.83
C VAL A 119 3.60 9.21 -10.25
N GLY A 120 3.02 9.98 -11.18
CA GLY A 120 3.52 10.09 -12.55
C GLY A 120 4.92 10.69 -12.64
N GLU A 121 5.22 11.69 -11.83
CA GLU A 121 6.55 12.31 -11.72
C GLU A 121 7.56 11.33 -11.14
N PHE A 122 7.20 10.63 -10.06
CA PHE A 122 8.03 9.59 -9.47
C PHE A 122 8.39 8.52 -10.49
N LEU A 123 7.41 7.97 -11.22
CA LEU A 123 7.67 6.95 -12.24
C LEU A 123 8.57 7.48 -13.36
N GLY A 124 8.49 8.77 -13.70
CA GLY A 124 9.44 9.40 -14.62
C GLY A 124 10.88 9.43 -14.09
N LYS A 125 11.08 9.63 -12.78
CA LYS A 125 12.39 9.61 -12.13
C LYS A 125 12.91 8.20 -11.86
N ALA A 126 12.02 7.23 -11.69
CA ALA A 126 12.34 5.87 -11.23
C ALA A 126 13.37 5.15 -12.10
N HIS A 127 13.42 5.42 -13.41
CA HIS A 127 14.44 4.87 -14.33
C HIS A 127 15.87 5.14 -13.86
N GLY A 128 16.13 6.35 -13.34
CA GLY A 128 17.46 6.77 -12.89
C GLY A 128 17.79 6.35 -11.46
N LEU A 129 16.87 5.72 -10.74
CA LEU A 129 17.07 5.31 -9.34
C LEU A 129 17.67 3.91 -9.28
N ALA A 130 18.77 3.76 -8.54
CA ALA A 130 19.33 2.44 -8.28
C ALA A 130 18.35 1.61 -7.42
N PRO A 131 18.07 0.35 -7.80
CA PRO A 131 17.22 -0.50 -6.99
C PRO A 131 17.91 -0.87 -5.67
N ARG A 132 17.14 -0.89 -4.59
CA ARG A 132 17.56 -1.34 -3.26
C ARG A 132 16.59 -2.41 -2.81
N ARG A 133 17.11 -3.63 -2.57
CA ARG A 133 16.30 -4.81 -2.21
C ARG A 133 15.17 -5.10 -3.21
N GLY A 134 15.39 -4.81 -4.50
CA GLY A 134 14.40 -5.02 -5.56
C GLY A 134 13.35 -3.90 -5.70
N GLU A 135 13.53 -2.80 -4.98
CA GLU A 135 12.62 -1.65 -5.01
C GLU A 135 13.35 -0.39 -5.46
N ARG A 136 12.63 0.51 -6.12
CA ARG A 136 13.12 1.85 -6.46
C ARG A 136 12.31 2.84 -5.66
N ALA A 137 12.97 3.67 -4.87
CA ALA A 137 12.31 4.54 -3.92
C ALA A 137 12.96 5.92 -3.88
N ILE A 138 12.13 6.94 -3.66
CA ILE A 138 12.56 8.32 -3.48
C ILE A 138 11.67 8.98 -2.42
N CYS A 139 12.26 9.84 -1.61
CA CYS A 139 11.51 10.63 -0.66
C CYS A 139 10.87 11.84 -1.36
N ARG A 140 9.81 12.41 -0.77
CA ARG A 140 9.04 13.47 -1.43
C ARG A 140 9.85 14.76 -1.58
N ASP A 141 10.86 14.97 -0.74
CA ASP A 141 11.90 16.01 -0.87
C ASP A 141 12.93 15.74 -1.99
N GLY A 142 12.86 14.59 -2.66
CA GLY A 142 13.75 14.18 -3.74
C GLY A 142 15.02 13.46 -3.30
N THR A 143 15.22 13.25 -1.99
CA THR A 143 16.38 12.54 -1.46
C THR A 143 16.23 11.02 -1.60
N ALA A 144 17.37 10.31 -1.63
CA ALA A 144 17.38 8.86 -1.60
C ALA A 144 17.09 8.37 -0.17
N PRO A 145 16.27 7.32 0.02
CA PRO A 145 15.88 6.86 1.35
C PRO A 145 17.09 6.36 2.16
N ALA A 146 17.36 6.91 3.34
CA ALA A 146 18.36 6.40 4.28
C ALA A 146 17.84 5.16 5.06
N SER A 147 18.67 4.53 5.88
CA SER A 147 18.20 3.45 6.77
C SER A 147 17.22 4.01 7.80
N GLY A 148 15.94 3.67 7.69
CA GLY A 148 14.84 4.30 8.44
C GLY A 148 13.71 4.83 7.55
N GLU A 149 13.96 4.90 6.24
CA GLU A 149 13.05 5.28 5.15
C GLU A 149 12.40 6.66 5.29
N CYS A 150 11.99 7.24 4.16
CA CYS A 150 11.54 8.62 4.00
C CYS A 150 10.81 9.16 5.24
N SER A 151 11.56 9.92 6.05
CA SER A 151 11.14 10.30 7.39
C SER A 151 10.00 11.30 7.34
N TRP A 152 9.47 11.62 8.52
CA TRP A 152 8.59 12.77 8.70
C TRP A 152 9.15 14.05 8.06
N ASP A 153 10.46 14.27 8.14
CA ASP A 153 11.13 15.44 7.55
C ASP A 153 11.02 15.49 6.03
N SER A 154 10.95 14.32 5.39
CA SER A 154 10.77 14.21 3.95
C SER A 154 9.30 14.24 3.52
N LEU A 155 8.35 14.34 4.44
CA LEU A 155 6.89 14.31 4.17
C LEU A 155 6.44 13.04 3.43
N GLY A 156 7.14 11.94 3.68
CA GLY A 156 6.94 10.65 3.04
C GLY A 156 7.65 10.48 1.69
N GLY A 157 7.12 9.65 0.81
CA GLY A 157 7.82 9.26 -0.42
C GLY A 157 7.06 8.29 -1.32
N TYR A 158 7.79 7.75 -2.28
CA TYR A 158 7.27 6.83 -3.29
C TYR A 158 8.14 5.59 -3.42
N ILE A 159 7.52 4.45 -3.61
CA ILE A 159 8.18 3.15 -3.80
C ILE A 159 7.58 2.46 -5.03
N PHE A 160 8.45 1.93 -5.88
CA PHE A 160 8.12 1.06 -7.00
C PHE A 160 8.73 -0.32 -6.76
N SER A 161 7.95 -1.37 -6.97
CA SER A 161 8.44 -2.75 -6.90
C SER A 161 7.74 -3.67 -7.89
N VAL A 162 8.46 -4.72 -8.30
CA VAL A 162 7.93 -5.77 -9.20
C VAL A 162 8.10 -7.12 -8.53
N ARG A 163 6.98 -7.77 -8.22
CA ARG A 163 6.96 -9.12 -7.67
C ARG A 163 6.45 -10.11 -8.72
N ARG A 164 7.32 -11.03 -9.11
CA ARG A 164 7.01 -12.12 -10.05
C ARG A 164 6.54 -13.34 -9.26
N MET A 165 5.26 -13.68 -9.39
CA MET A 165 4.68 -14.90 -8.81
C MET A 165 4.72 -16.05 -9.83
N ARG A 166 4.09 -17.19 -9.49
CA ARG A 166 4.05 -18.38 -10.36
C ARG A 166 3.41 -18.07 -11.71
N ASP A 167 2.26 -17.40 -11.68
CA ASP A 167 1.36 -17.23 -12.83
C ASP A 167 1.05 -15.75 -13.13
N THR A 168 1.42 -14.86 -12.22
CA THR A 168 1.13 -13.43 -12.29
C THR A 168 2.39 -12.62 -12.00
N THR A 169 2.45 -11.42 -12.56
CA THR A 169 3.38 -10.37 -12.16
C THR A 169 2.58 -9.25 -11.52
N VAL A 170 3.08 -8.78 -10.38
CA VAL A 170 2.51 -7.70 -9.59
C VAL A 170 3.46 -6.52 -9.66
N VAL A 171 2.98 -5.40 -10.17
CA VAL A 171 3.72 -4.14 -10.21
C VAL A 171 3.04 -3.19 -9.25
N SER A 172 3.76 -2.75 -8.22
CA SER A 172 3.20 -1.91 -7.17
C SER A 172 3.89 -0.56 -7.13
N VAL A 173 3.07 0.49 -7.03
CA VAL A 173 3.50 1.86 -6.82
C VAL A 173 2.83 2.36 -5.55
N THR A 174 3.61 2.61 -4.51
CA THR A 174 3.10 3.06 -3.22
C THR A 174 3.51 4.50 -2.99
N GLU A 175 2.54 5.36 -2.73
CA GLU A 175 2.72 6.69 -2.15
C GLU A 175 2.51 6.59 -0.65
N TYR A 176 3.47 7.09 0.11
CA TYR A 176 3.36 7.32 1.55
C TYR A 176 3.44 8.83 1.81
N ILE A 177 2.54 9.34 2.64
CA ILE A 177 2.49 10.72 3.08
C ILE A 177 2.52 10.67 4.61
N SER A 178 3.56 11.22 5.23
CA SER A 178 3.49 11.52 6.68
C SER A 178 2.72 12.83 6.86
N ALA A 179 1.85 12.88 7.87
CA ALA A 179 1.16 14.11 8.27
C ALA A 179 2.13 15.10 8.94
#